data_AF-A0A6A4A440-F1
#
_entry.id   AF-A0A6A4A440-F1
#
_cell.length_a   1.000
_cell.length_b   1.000
_cell.length_c   1.000
_cell.angle_alpha   90.00
_cell.angle_beta   90.00
_cell.angle_gamma   90.00
#
_symmetry.space_group_name_H-M   'P 1'
#
loop_
_entity.id
_entity.type
_entity.pdbx_description
1 polymer ?
#
loop_
_entity_poly.entity_id
_entity_poly.type
_entity_poly.pdbx_seq_one_letter_code
_entity_poly.pdbx_strand_id
1 'polypeptide(L)'
;MEPPTLQVELDQSANATLDRCREVRPANTIRVYAPKQREFRAWCDRKGFHETTRYQATTAKLHLCLLEDVVDREVRVKNSTRKVGVATVEMYVNTVSDMHSD
;
A
#
# COMPACT_ATOMS: atom_id res chain seq x y z
N MET A 1 21.93 7.87 22.22
CA MET A 1 20.46 7.99 22.30
C MET A 1 20.12 9.44 22.01
N GLU A 2 19.21 9.68 21.07
CA GLU A 2 18.72 11.04 20.82
C GLU A 2 17.94 11.54 22.05
N PRO A 3 17.95 12.86 22.33
CA PRO A 3 17.18 13.40 23.44
C PRO A 3 15.68 13.12 23.22
N PRO A 4 14.92 12.75 24.28
CA PRO A 4 13.50 12.39 24.15
C PRO A 4 12.66 13.45 23.43
N THR A 5 12.99 14.73 23.58
CA THR A 5 12.33 15.84 22.90
C THR A 5 12.51 15.81 21.39
N LEU A 6 13.71 15.47 20.90
CA LEU A 6 14.00 15.38 19.46
C LEU A 6 13.21 14.24 18.80
N GLN A 7 13.09 13.09 19.47
CA GLN A 7 12.30 11.97 18.95
C GLN A 7 10.82 12.35 18.80
N VAL A 8 10.26 13.04 19.79
CA VAL A 8 8.86 13.52 19.74
C VAL A 8 8.67 14.51 18.58
N GLU A 9 9.60 15.43 18.37
CA GLU A 9 9.55 16.38 17.25
C GLU A 9 9.63 15.67 15.89
N LEU A 10 10.49 14.65 15.75
CA LEU A 10 10.58 13.84 14.54
C LEU A 10 9.27 13.10 14.24
N ASP A 11 8.66 12.47 15.25
CA ASP A 11 7.41 11.74 15.10
C ASP A 11 6.24 12.68 14.75
N GLN A 12 6.16 13.85 15.40
CA GLN A 12 5.16 14.87 15.10
C GLN A 12 5.32 15.42 13.68
N SER A 13 6.54 15.71 13.27
CA SER A 13 6.85 16.19 11.92
C SER A 13 6.49 15.16 10.85
N ALA A 14 6.79 13.88 11.10
CA ALA A 14 6.43 12.78 10.21
C ALA A 14 4.90 12.68 10.06
N ASN A 15 4.16 12.68 11.17
CA ASN A 15 2.70 12.60 11.16
C ASN A 15 2.06 13.79 10.43
N ALA A 16 2.49 15.02 10.75
CA ALA A 16 1.97 16.24 10.11
C ALA A 16 2.25 16.25 8.59
N THR A 17 3.42 15.75 8.18
CA THR A 17 3.76 15.62 6.75
C THR A 17 2.86 14.62 6.06
N LEU A 18 2.60 13.46 6.69
CA LEU A 18 1.72 12.43 6.14
C LEU A 18 0.28 12.93 6.00
N ASP A 19 -0.24 13.61 7.02
CA ASP A 19 -1.59 14.17 6.99
C ASP A 19 -1.75 15.20 5.89
N ARG A 20 -0.80 16.14 5.77
CA ARG A 20 -0.81 17.13 4.69
C ARG A 20 -0.72 16.46 3.31
N CYS A 21 0.10 15.42 3.16
CA CYS A 21 0.20 14.66 1.90
C CYS A 21 -1.13 14.02 1.52
N ARG A 22 -1.92 13.55 2.49
CA ARG A 22 -3.25 12.97 2.26
C ARG A 22 -4.24 14.04 1.82
N GLU A 23 -4.25 15.19 2.49
CA GLU A 23 -5.15 16.31 2.17
C GLU A 23 -4.94 16.86 0.76
N VAL A 24 -3.69 17.01 0.34
CA VAL A 24 -3.35 17.55 -0.99
C VAL A 24 -3.31 16.47 -2.07
N ARG A 25 -3.60 15.21 -1.74
CA ARG A 25 -3.46 14.08 -2.66
C ARG A 25 -4.34 14.30 -3.90
N PRO A 26 -3.75 14.31 -5.10
CA PRO A 26 -4.52 14.48 -6.32
C PRO A 26 -5.62 13.41 -6.51
N ALA A 27 -6.80 13.82 -6.98
CA ALA A 27 -7.94 12.93 -7.18
C ALA A 27 -7.66 11.77 -8.16
N ASN A 28 -6.77 12.00 -9.14
CA ASN A 28 -6.33 10.94 -10.05
C ASN A 28 -5.55 9.84 -9.31
N THR A 29 -4.72 10.19 -8.33
CA THR A 29 -3.97 9.24 -7.48
C THR A 29 -4.92 8.41 -6.63
N ILE A 30 -5.91 9.04 -5.98
CA ILE A 30 -6.95 8.34 -5.21
C ILE A 30 -7.67 7.31 -6.08
N ARG A 31 -8.05 7.71 -7.30
CA ARG A 31 -8.72 6.82 -8.26
C ARG A 31 -7.84 5.63 -8.68
N VAL A 32 -6.53 5.83 -8.80
CA VAL A 32 -5.56 4.77 -9.12
C VAL A 32 -5.35 3.81 -7.94
N TYR A 33 -5.45 4.31 -6.71
CA TYR A 33 -5.26 3.51 -5.48
C TYR A 33 -6.44 2.56 -5.25
N ALA A 34 -7.67 3.03 -5.42
CA ALA A 34 -8.89 2.27 -5.15
C ALA A 34 -8.88 0.81 -5.67
N PRO A 35 -8.53 0.50 -6.94
CA PRO A 35 -8.47 -0.90 -7.40
C PRO A 35 -7.42 -1.74 -6.67
N LYS A 36 -6.25 -1.17 -6.36
CA LYS A 36 -5.17 -1.89 -5.66
C LYS A 36 -5.52 -2.19 -4.21
N GLN A 37 -6.17 -1.24 -3.54
CA GLN A 37 -6.70 -1.44 -2.18
C GLN A 37 -7.76 -2.55 -2.17
N ARG A 38 -8.66 -2.58 -3.16
CA ARG A 38 -9.65 -3.66 -3.28
C ARG A 38 -9.02 -5.03 -3.50
N GLU A 39 -8.01 -5.11 -4.38
CA GLU A 39 -7.28 -6.35 -4.63
C GLU A 39 -6.57 -6.84 -3.36
N PHE A 40 -5.93 -5.94 -2.60
CA PHE A 40 -5.31 -6.30 -1.32
C PHE A 40 -6.33 -6.79 -0.29
N ARG A 41 -7.48 -6.12 -0.15
CA ARG A 41 -8.56 -6.58 0.75
C ARG A 41 -9.08 -7.96 0.35
N ALA A 42 -9.31 -8.18 -0.95
CA ALA A 42 -9.74 -9.46 -1.46
C ALA A 42 -8.69 -10.56 -1.23
N TRP A 43 -7.40 -10.24 -1.32
CA TRP A 43 -6.33 -11.16 -0.95
C TRP A 43 -6.35 -11.47 0.56
N CYS A 44 -6.53 -10.47 1.43
CA CYS A 44 -6.67 -10.67 2.87
C CYS A 44 -7.88 -11.55 3.23
N ASP A 45 -9.00 -11.40 2.53
CA ASP A 45 -10.19 -12.23 2.72
C ASP A 45 -9.91 -13.70 2.37
N ARG A 46 -9.15 -13.97 1.29
CA ARG A 46 -8.75 -15.34 0.92
C ARG A 46 -7.76 -15.97 1.89
N LYS A 47 -6.93 -15.17 2.57
CA LYS A 47 -5.96 -15.66 3.57
C LYS A 47 -6.56 -16.04 4.91
N GLY A 48 -7.76 -15.53 5.23
CA GLY A 48 -8.41 -15.85 6.50
C GLY A 48 -7.71 -15.26 7.73
N PHE A 49 -7.12 -14.07 7.61
CA PHE A 49 -6.57 -13.36 8.77
C PHE A 49 -7.64 -13.05 9.83
N HIS A 50 -7.20 -12.90 11.08
CA HIS A 50 -8.05 -12.50 12.20
C HIS A 50 -8.86 -11.25 11.87
N GLU A 51 -10.15 -11.23 12.23
CA GLU A 51 -11.11 -10.21 11.83
C GLU A 51 -10.62 -8.77 12.09
N THR A 52 -10.10 -8.52 13.29
CA THR A 52 -9.66 -7.18 13.72
C THR A 52 -8.40 -6.69 13.01
N THR A 53 -7.52 -7.60 12.58
CA THR A 53 -6.25 -7.23 11.94
C THR A 53 -6.29 -7.49 10.44
N ARG A 54 -7.40 -8.01 9.88
CA ARG A 54 -7.45 -8.56 8.52
C ARG A 54 -6.90 -7.59 7.49
N TYR A 55 -7.38 -6.36 7.51
CA TYR A 55 -7.00 -5.32 6.54
C TYR A 55 -5.84 -4.44 6.98
N GLN A 56 -5.26 -4.71 8.16
CA GLN A 56 -4.06 -4.02 8.62
C GLN A 56 -2.92 -4.27 7.61
N ALA A 57 -2.43 -3.19 7.01
CA ALA A 57 -1.36 -3.22 6.02
C ALA A 57 0.01 -3.33 6.70
N THR A 58 0.41 -4.55 7.04
CA THR A 58 1.76 -4.81 7.54
C THR A 58 2.72 -5.05 6.37
N THR A 59 4.00 -4.73 6.56
CA THR A 59 5.07 -5.01 5.59
C THR A 59 5.06 -6.47 5.14
N ALA A 60 4.88 -7.40 6.08
CA ALA A 60 4.82 -8.84 5.79
C ALA A 60 3.64 -9.20 4.87
N LYS A 61 2.43 -8.67 5.14
CA LYS A 61 1.25 -8.92 4.31
C LYS A 61 1.40 -8.32 2.92
N LEU A 62 1.93 -7.09 2.84
CA LEU A 62 2.21 -6.43 1.58
C LEU A 62 3.15 -7.29 0.71
N HIS A 63 4.30 -7.70 1.24
CA HIS A 63 5.25 -8.51 0.47
C HIS A 63 4.68 -9.87 0.05
N LEU A 64 3.92 -10.53 0.93
CA LEU A 64 3.30 -11.81 0.56
C LEU A 64 2.24 -11.64 -0.53
N CYS A 65 1.38 -10.61 -0.42
CA CYS A 65 0.39 -10.29 -1.46
C CYS A 65 1.07 -9.99 -2.81
N LEU A 66 2.15 -9.20 -2.80
CA LEU A 66 2.90 -8.89 -4.02
C LEU A 66 3.45 -10.14 -4.69
N LEU A 67 4.05 -11.04 -3.89
CA LEU A 67 4.65 -12.28 -4.38
C LEU A 67 3.61 -13.20 -5.01
N GLU A 68 2.45 -13.36 -4.37
CA GLU A 68 1.44 -14.34 -4.80
C GLU A 68 0.58 -13.83 -5.96
N ASP A 69 0.17 -12.55 -5.93
CA ASP A 69 -0.89 -12.05 -6.81
C ASP A 69 -0.42 -11.02 -7.85
N VAL A 70 0.76 -10.40 -7.66
CA VAL A 70 1.13 -9.19 -8.42
C VAL A 70 2.37 -9.36 -9.29
N VAL A 71 3.50 -9.82 -8.74
CA VAL A 71 4.82 -9.74 -9.40
C VAL A 71 4.85 -10.52 -10.72
N ASP A 72 4.28 -11.72 -10.77
CA ASP A 72 4.27 -12.57 -11.95
C ASP A 72 2.98 -12.50 -12.78
N ARG A 73 2.04 -11.62 -12.39
CA ARG A 73 0.77 -11.48 -13.10
C ARG A 73 1.00 -11.01 -14.53
N GLU A 74 0.37 -11.69 -15.48
CA GLU A 74 0.36 -11.25 -16.87
C GLU A 74 -0.67 -10.14 -17.09
N VAL A 75 -0.26 -9.10 -17.82
CA VAL A 75 -1.12 -8.02 -18.29
C VAL A 75 -1.15 -8.02 -19.81
N ARG A 76 -2.36 -7.86 -20.36
CA ARG A 76 -2.54 -7.76 -21.80
C ARG A 76 -2.14 -6.37 -22.28
N VAL A 77 -1.30 -6.33 -23.31
CA VAL A 77 -0.94 -5.13 -24.05
C VAL A 77 -1.37 -5.28 -25.50
N LYS A 78 -1.22 -4.24 -26.32
CA LYS A 78 -1.56 -4.31 -27.74
C LYS A 78 -0.77 -5.45 -28.39
N ASN A 79 -1.49 -6.48 -28.85
CA ASN A 79 -0.97 -7.67 -29.54
C ASN A 79 0.01 -8.56 -28.75
N SER A 80 0.08 -8.45 -27.42
CA SER A 80 0.98 -9.28 -26.61
C SER A 80 0.52 -9.37 -25.14
N THR A 81 1.17 -10.23 -24.36
CA THR A 81 1.12 -10.22 -22.90
C THR A 81 2.51 -9.92 -22.35
N ARG A 82 2.56 -9.28 -21.19
CA ARG A 82 3.81 -9.10 -20.43
C ARG A 82 3.53 -9.22 -18.95
N LYS A 83 4.56 -9.47 -18.15
CA LYS A 83 4.42 -9.38 -16.69
C LYS A 83 4.15 -7.94 -16.25
N VAL A 84 3.50 -7.81 -15.09
CA VAL A 84 3.37 -6.55 -14.37
C VAL A 84 4.75 -5.89 -14.23
N GLY A 85 4.82 -4.59 -14.53
CA GLY A 85 6.08 -3.85 -14.43
C GLY A 85 6.34 -3.33 -13.01
N VAL A 86 7.60 -3.04 -12.70
CA VAL A 86 8.04 -2.51 -11.38
C VAL A 86 7.24 -1.28 -10.94
N ALA A 87 6.98 -0.33 -11.85
CA ALA A 87 6.15 0.85 -11.54
C ALA A 87 4.75 0.50 -11.02
N THR A 88 4.17 -0.62 -11.46
CA THR A 88 2.89 -1.08 -10.92
C THR A 88 3.04 -1.67 -9.53
N VAL A 89 4.10 -2.44 -9.28
CA VAL A 89 4.44 -2.98 -7.96
C VAL A 89 4.67 -1.85 -6.96
N GLU A 90 5.44 -0.82 -7.34
CA GLU A 90 5.66 0.39 -6.53
C GLU A 90 4.35 1.12 -6.21
N MET A 91 3.42 1.18 -7.17
CA MET A 91 2.08 1.70 -6.89
C MET A 91 1.33 0.85 -5.87
N TYR A 92 1.43 -0.48 -5.88
CA TYR A 92 0.83 -1.32 -4.83
C TYR A 92 1.46 -1.01 -3.47
N VAL A 93 2.79 -0.92 -3.39
CA VAL A 93 3.49 -0.56 -2.15
C VAL A 93 2.97 0.76 -1.61
N ASN A 94 2.97 1.82 -2.43
CA ASN A 94 2.48 3.13 -2.02
C ASN A 94 1.01 3.11 -1.60
N THR A 95 0.18 2.36 -2.34
CA THR A 95 -1.25 2.29 -2.07
C THR A 95 -1.58 1.52 -0.79
N VAL A 96 -0.93 0.39 -0.56
CA VAL A 96 -1.19 -0.48 0.59
C VAL A 96 -0.58 0.13 1.86
N SER A 97 0.61 0.74 1.78
CA SER A 97 1.17 1.50 2.91
C SER A 97 0.32 2.72 3.29
N ASP A 98 -0.46 3.27 2.34
CA ASP A 98 -1.43 4.35 2.61
C ASP A 98 -2.76 3.83 3.19
N MET A 99 -3.04 2.52 3.10
CA MET A 99 -4.15 1.91 3.84
C MET A 99 -3.75 1.90 5.31
N HIS A 100 -4.31 2.81 6.10
CA HIS A 100 -3.96 2.88 7.50
C HIS A 100 -4.32 1.56 8.18
N SER A 101 -3.43 1.16 9.06
CA SER A 101 -3.84 0.40 10.24
C SER A 101 -4.64 1.39 11.07
N ASP A 102 -5.97 1.29 11.05
CA ASP A 102 -6.80 1.93 12.07
C ASP A 102 -6.33 1.50 13.47
#